data_AF-A0A1J5DJT6-F1
#
_entry.id   AF-A0A1J5DJT6-F1
#
_cell.length_a   1.000
_cell.length_b   1.000
_cell.length_c   1.000
_cell.angle_alpha   90.00
_cell.angle_beta   90.00
_cell.angle_gamma   90.00
#
_symmetry.space_group_name_H-M   'P 1'
#
loop_
_entity.id
_entity.type
_entity.pdbx_description
1 polymer ?
#
loop_
_entity_poly.entity_id
_entity_poly.type
_entity_poly.pdbx_seq_one_letter_code
_entity_poly.pdbx_strand_id
1 'polypeptide(L)'
;MFHDTITAISTPIGEGGIGIVRLSGQMSMDIISLIFQGKIDILTAKSHTIHYGKIVHPETLQIIDTVLVSIMRSPHTYTREDVVEINAHSGSIVLQGILELTILMGARLSQPGEFTRRAFLNGRIDLAQAEAVIDIIRAKTDASLKVALSQLDGRLSRDVNLLRTGLIDLLTHVEALLDFSEEELEEIDIARIIDGLGLVEKQLTTLINSSHQGKILREGVSCVIVGRPNVGKSSLLNTLLGEARAIVTHLPGTTRDIIEEIIDISGIPLRIVDTAGLRETIDIIEKEGVSRAWKAIEGADAILLVLDASCPLTHEDLLIIERLKEQSCIVVLNKCDMKNEIDMVQLKRLFPDKPMVHISAINGQGMEGLRDAIKGLLLNGQINIGEGVMVSNVRHIDALKKALSAILRAKDTFKNNLSIDIIAVDLHDALLCLNILVGEITTEDILDAVFSRFCVGK
;
A
#
# COMPACT_ATOMS: atom_id res chain seq x y z
N MET A 1 21.75 -3.13 19.42
CA MET A 1 21.75 -4.48 18.81
C MET A 1 20.80 -5.33 19.59
N PHE A 2 19.87 -6.02 18.92
CA PHE A 2 19.05 -7.03 19.57
C PHE A 2 19.95 -8.24 19.87
N HIS A 3 20.02 -8.65 21.12
CA HIS A 3 20.81 -9.82 21.54
C HIS A 3 19.94 -11.08 21.69
N ASP A 4 18.62 -10.93 21.58
CA ASP A 4 17.67 -12.02 21.70
C ASP A 4 17.39 -12.71 20.36
N THR A 5 16.91 -13.95 20.44
CA THR A 5 16.43 -14.71 19.30
C THR A 5 14.91 -14.69 19.31
N ILE A 6 14.31 -14.32 18.18
CA ILE A 6 12.85 -14.26 18.04
C ILE A 6 12.30 -15.45 17.29
N THR A 7 11.05 -15.80 17.58
CA THR A 7 10.30 -16.85 16.89
C THR A 7 8.86 -16.45 16.62
N ALA A 8 8.29 -16.93 15.52
CA ALA A 8 6.87 -16.80 15.20
C ALA A 8 6.42 -17.77 14.12
N ILE A 9 5.11 -17.95 13.99
CA ILE A 9 4.48 -18.60 12.84
C ILE A 9 4.46 -17.58 11.68
N SER A 10 5.10 -17.91 10.55
CA SER A 10 5.25 -17.03 9.39
C SER A 10 4.24 -17.29 8.26
N THR A 11 3.37 -18.29 8.42
CA THR A 11 2.30 -18.63 7.48
C THR A 11 0.94 -18.12 7.98
N PRO A 12 -0.02 -17.79 7.09
CA PRO A 12 -1.37 -17.42 7.48
C PRO A 12 -2.03 -18.49 8.37
N ILE A 13 -2.91 -18.05 9.28
CA ILE A 13 -3.74 -18.94 10.07
C ILE A 13 -4.78 -19.59 9.15
N GLY A 14 -4.89 -20.91 9.17
CA GLY A 14 -5.88 -21.64 8.40
C GLY A 14 -5.45 -23.06 8.07
N GLU A 15 -6.27 -23.74 7.26
CA GLU A 15 -5.95 -25.06 6.73
C GLU A 15 -5.08 -24.92 5.47
N GLY A 16 -3.99 -25.68 5.44
CA GLY A 16 -3.04 -25.71 4.34
C GLY A 16 -2.18 -26.97 4.37
N GLY A 17 -1.34 -27.16 3.36
CA GLY A 17 -0.40 -28.29 3.34
C GLY A 17 0.78 -28.11 4.29
N ILE A 18 1.23 -26.86 4.51
CA ILE A 18 2.47 -26.52 5.20
C ILE A 18 2.24 -25.28 6.07
N GLY A 19 2.79 -25.31 7.29
CA GLY A 19 2.96 -24.13 8.13
C GLY A 19 4.44 -23.93 8.49
N ILE A 20 4.85 -22.69 8.70
CA ILE A 20 6.26 -22.36 8.95
C ILE A 20 6.39 -21.68 10.31
N VAL A 21 7.24 -22.24 11.19
CA VAL A 21 7.75 -21.56 12.38
C VAL A 21 9.16 -21.07 12.07
N ARG A 22 9.38 -19.76 12.15
CA ARG A 22 10.65 -19.11 11.86
C ARG A 22 11.35 -18.71 13.16
N LEU A 23 12.67 -18.82 13.19
CA LEU A 23 13.55 -18.22 14.20
C LEU A 23 14.55 -17.25 13.54
N SER A 24 14.91 -16.17 14.23
CA SER A 24 15.99 -15.25 13.83
C SER A 24 16.75 -14.73 15.04
N GLY A 25 18.07 -14.78 14.99
CA GLY A 25 18.96 -14.31 16.06
C GLY A 25 20.08 -15.31 16.38
N GLN A 26 20.97 -14.92 17.30
CA GLN A 26 22.24 -15.62 17.57
C GLN A 26 22.05 -17.06 18.09
N MET A 27 20.94 -17.34 18.78
CA MET A 27 20.65 -18.67 19.35
C MET A 27 19.80 -19.54 18.40
N SER A 28 19.47 -19.09 17.19
CA SER A 28 18.59 -19.84 16.29
C SER A 28 19.11 -21.25 15.99
N MET A 29 20.43 -21.37 15.80
CA MET A 29 21.11 -22.64 15.51
C MET A 29 21.17 -23.54 16.74
N ASP A 30 21.43 -22.96 17.91
CA ASP A 30 21.48 -23.70 19.18
C ASP A 30 20.10 -24.25 19.53
N ILE A 31 19.06 -23.41 19.44
CA ILE A 31 17.68 -23.81 19.72
C ILE A 31 17.25 -24.99 18.85
N ILE A 32 17.48 -24.90 17.53
CA ILE A 32 17.06 -25.99 16.64
C ILE A 32 17.86 -27.26 16.88
N SER A 33 19.15 -27.15 17.26
CA SER A 33 19.99 -28.33 17.55
C SER A 33 19.48 -29.15 18.75
N LEU A 34 18.77 -28.51 19.69
CA LEU A 34 18.20 -29.15 20.87
C LEU A 34 16.91 -29.93 20.57
N ILE A 35 16.13 -29.50 19.58
CA ILE A 35 14.76 -29.99 19.35
C ILE A 35 14.59 -30.78 18.06
N PHE A 36 15.51 -30.64 17.10
CA PHE A 36 15.44 -31.36 15.84
C PHE A 36 16.25 -32.65 15.89
N GLN A 37 15.58 -33.75 15.54
CA GLN A 37 16.20 -35.05 15.36
C GLN A 37 16.19 -35.44 13.87
N GLY A 38 17.37 -35.37 13.24
CA GLY A 38 17.59 -35.76 11.85
C GLY A 38 18.86 -36.58 11.68
N LYS A 39 19.18 -36.90 10.42
CA LYS A 39 20.40 -37.67 10.08
C LYS A 39 21.69 -36.84 10.13
N ILE A 40 21.55 -35.51 10.15
CA ILE A 40 22.65 -34.56 10.02
C ILE A 40 22.71 -33.73 11.30
N ASP A 41 23.93 -33.44 11.74
CA ASP A 41 24.17 -32.44 12.78
C ASP A 41 23.96 -31.03 12.19
N ILE A 42 22.92 -30.34 12.66
CA ILE A 42 22.56 -28.99 12.22
C ILE A 42 23.71 -28.00 12.44
N LEU A 43 24.45 -28.13 13.53
CA LEU A 43 25.50 -27.15 13.86
C LEU A 43 26.63 -27.15 12.84
N THR A 44 26.84 -28.26 12.13
CA THR A 44 27.83 -28.39 11.05
C THR A 44 27.23 -28.31 9.64
N ALA A 45 25.90 -28.23 9.54
CA ALA A 45 25.21 -28.15 8.26
C ALA A 45 25.55 -26.86 7.49
N LYS A 46 25.61 -26.99 6.16
CA LYS A 46 25.85 -25.87 5.26
C LYS A 46 24.65 -24.93 5.26
N SER A 47 24.92 -23.63 5.19
CA SER A 47 23.90 -22.60 5.01
C SER A 47 23.10 -22.83 3.71
N HIS A 48 21.83 -22.43 3.70
CA HIS A 48 20.86 -22.57 2.61
C HIS A 48 20.62 -24.02 2.18
N THR A 49 20.50 -24.92 3.16
CA THR A 49 20.15 -26.33 2.92
C THR A 49 18.92 -26.73 3.72
N ILE A 50 18.27 -27.82 3.26
CA ILE A 50 17.02 -28.35 3.84
C ILE A 50 17.29 -29.75 4.38
N HIS A 51 16.80 -30.02 5.59
CA HIS A 51 17.00 -31.28 6.28
C HIS A 51 15.68 -31.88 6.75
N TYR A 52 15.46 -33.14 6.41
CA TYR A 52 14.31 -33.92 6.87
C TYR A 52 14.58 -34.54 8.24
N GLY A 53 13.60 -34.45 9.13
CA GLY A 53 13.68 -35.02 10.46
C GLY A 53 12.39 -34.83 11.25
N LYS A 54 12.51 -34.82 12.57
CA LYS A 54 11.39 -34.64 13.50
C LYS A 54 11.69 -33.55 14.50
N ILE A 55 10.66 -32.80 14.90
CA ILE A 55 10.73 -31.97 16.10
C ILE A 55 10.29 -32.83 17.29
N VAL A 56 11.16 -32.90 18.29
CA VAL A 56 10.99 -33.74 19.47
C VAL A 56 11.24 -32.89 20.71
N HIS A 57 10.38 -33.02 21.70
CA HIS A 57 10.57 -32.37 22.99
C HIS A 57 11.78 -33.02 23.71
N PRO A 58 12.79 -32.24 24.17
CA PRO A 58 14.04 -32.80 24.68
C PRO A 58 13.87 -33.58 25.98
N GLU A 59 12.94 -33.16 26.86
CA GLU A 59 12.69 -33.85 28.13
C GLU A 59 11.72 -35.04 28.01
N THR A 60 10.54 -34.85 27.41
CA THR A 60 9.50 -35.89 27.33
C THR A 60 9.71 -36.89 26.19
N LEU A 61 10.61 -36.59 25.26
CA LEU A 61 10.83 -37.34 24.03
C LEU A 61 9.59 -37.46 23.12
N GLN A 62 8.57 -36.64 23.37
CA GLN A 62 7.36 -36.59 22.56
C GLN A 62 7.69 -36.01 21.18
N ILE A 63 7.32 -36.73 20.13
CA ILE A 63 7.38 -36.23 18.75
C ILE A 63 6.22 -35.25 18.55
N ILE A 64 6.54 -34.02 18.16
CA ILE A 64 5.54 -33.00 17.81
C ILE A 64 5.14 -33.17 16.36
N ASP A 65 6.12 -33.21 15.44
CA ASP A 65 5.86 -33.41 14.02
C ASP A 65 7.09 -33.93 13.26
N THR A 66 6.85 -34.44 12.06
CA THR A 66 7.87 -34.73 11.04
C THR A 66 7.97 -33.54 10.08
N VAL A 67 9.16 -32.95 9.97
CA VAL A 67 9.35 -31.61 9.38
C VAL A 67 10.49 -31.55 8.37
N LEU A 68 10.53 -30.47 7.61
CA LEU A 68 11.72 -30.01 6.88
C LEU A 68 12.26 -28.75 7.55
N VAL A 69 13.53 -28.79 7.97
CA VAL A 69 14.22 -27.64 8.57
C VAL A 69 15.14 -27.00 7.54
N SER A 70 14.94 -25.72 7.26
CA SER A 70 15.84 -24.89 6.45
C SER A 70 16.81 -24.14 7.36
N ILE A 71 18.10 -24.25 7.07
CA ILE A 71 19.17 -23.59 7.83
C ILE A 71 19.75 -22.46 6.98
N MET A 72 19.73 -21.23 7.49
CA MET A 72 20.30 -20.06 6.81
C MET A 72 21.18 -19.28 7.79
N ARG A 73 22.48 -19.17 7.49
CA ARG A 73 23.45 -18.46 8.32
C ARG A 73 23.67 -17.03 7.86
N SER A 74 23.90 -16.13 8.82
CA SER A 74 24.30 -14.74 8.62
C SER A 74 25.54 -14.63 7.69
N PRO A 75 25.68 -13.57 6.88
CA PRO A 75 24.76 -12.42 6.72
C PRO A 75 23.71 -12.63 5.60
N HIS A 76 23.71 -13.77 4.93
CA HIS A 76 22.91 -13.99 3.72
C HIS A 76 21.48 -14.45 4.03
N THR A 77 20.80 -13.76 4.93
CA THR A 77 19.44 -14.13 5.38
C THR A 77 18.51 -12.92 5.32
N TYR A 78 17.20 -13.14 5.50
CA TYR A 78 16.21 -12.06 5.50
C TYR A 78 16.52 -10.98 6.54
N THR A 79 16.91 -11.36 7.76
CA THR A 79 17.25 -10.42 8.84
C THR A 79 18.73 -10.05 8.88
N ARG A 80 19.59 -10.67 8.06
CA ARG A 80 21.07 -10.70 8.20
C ARG A 80 21.59 -11.36 9.48
N GLU A 81 20.72 -11.99 10.26
CA GLU A 81 21.08 -12.84 11.40
C GLU A 81 21.06 -14.31 10.99
N ASP A 82 21.43 -15.22 11.89
CA ASP A 82 21.13 -16.64 11.69
C ASP A 82 19.60 -16.85 11.73
N VAL A 83 19.08 -17.57 10.74
CA VAL A 83 17.65 -17.83 10.54
C VAL A 83 17.43 -19.33 10.35
N VAL A 84 16.42 -19.84 11.04
CA VAL A 84 15.94 -21.22 10.90
C VAL A 84 14.46 -21.19 10.54
N GLU A 85 14.05 -22.00 9.56
CA GLU A 85 12.64 -22.20 9.23
C GLU A 85 12.25 -23.66 9.40
N ILE A 86 11.27 -23.92 10.25
CA ILE A 86 10.70 -25.24 10.51
C ILE A 86 9.42 -25.35 9.68
N ASN A 87 9.48 -26.11 8.59
CA ASN A 87 8.34 -26.38 7.72
C ASN A 87 7.63 -27.64 8.24
N ALA A 88 6.49 -27.44 8.88
CA ALA A 88 5.67 -28.46 9.51
C ALA A 88 4.32 -28.60 8.82
N HIS A 89 3.52 -29.59 9.21
CA HIS A 89 2.12 -29.63 8.83
C HIS A 89 1.39 -28.42 9.40
N SER A 90 0.44 -27.83 8.64
CA SER A 90 -0.16 -26.54 9.00
C SER A 90 -1.17 -26.58 10.16
N GLY A 91 -1.34 -27.73 10.81
CA GLY A 91 -2.30 -27.89 11.90
C GLY A 91 -1.99 -26.90 13.04
N SER A 92 -3.00 -26.17 13.51
CA SER A 92 -2.83 -25.13 14.53
C SER A 92 -2.13 -25.65 15.80
N ILE A 93 -2.52 -26.84 16.27
CA ILE A 93 -1.92 -27.50 17.43
C ILE A 93 -0.45 -27.84 17.17
N VAL A 94 -0.10 -28.27 15.96
CA VAL A 94 1.27 -28.61 15.58
C VAL A 94 2.16 -27.37 15.58
N LEU A 95 1.74 -26.32 14.87
CA LEU A 95 2.49 -25.07 14.78
C LEU A 95 2.63 -24.38 16.14
N GLN A 96 1.57 -24.39 16.95
CA GLN A 96 1.60 -23.86 18.29
C GLN A 96 2.54 -24.67 19.19
N GLY A 97 2.52 -26.00 19.12
CA GLY A 97 3.44 -26.85 19.89
C GLY A 97 4.91 -26.63 19.51
N ILE A 98 5.22 -26.46 18.21
CA ILE A 98 6.57 -26.11 17.76
C ILE A 98 6.97 -24.72 18.27
N LEU A 99 6.08 -23.73 18.18
CA LEU A 99 6.32 -22.37 18.66
C LEU A 99 6.56 -22.31 20.18
N GLU A 100 5.74 -23.01 20.96
CA GLU A 100 5.90 -23.09 22.41
C GLU A 100 7.23 -23.76 22.78
N LEU A 101 7.63 -24.80 22.04
CA LEU A 101 8.90 -25.46 22.24
C LEU A 101 10.09 -24.54 21.90
N THR A 102 10.04 -23.75 20.82
CA THR A 102 11.12 -22.80 20.52
C THR A 102 11.23 -21.71 21.59
N ILE A 103 10.11 -21.26 22.15
CA ILE A 103 10.10 -20.32 23.28
C ILE A 103 10.72 -20.95 24.53
N LEU A 104 10.34 -22.19 24.85
CA LEU A 104 10.89 -22.93 25.99
C LEU A 104 12.42 -23.07 25.91
N MET A 105 12.96 -23.20 24.70
CA MET A 105 14.41 -23.31 24.45
C MET A 105 15.15 -21.95 24.44
N GLY A 106 14.45 -20.83 24.69
CA GLY A 106 15.07 -19.52 24.87
C GLY A 106 14.78 -18.49 23.77
N ALA A 107 13.92 -18.80 22.79
CA ALA A 107 13.42 -17.76 21.89
C ALA A 107 12.34 -16.89 22.58
N ARG A 108 12.20 -15.66 22.13
CA ARG A 108 11.07 -14.78 22.47
C ARG A 108 10.08 -14.73 21.31
N LEU A 109 8.79 -14.60 21.59
CA LEU A 109 7.81 -14.33 20.55
C LEU A 109 8.12 -12.99 19.85
N SER A 110 8.16 -12.99 18.51
CA SER A 110 8.41 -11.77 17.74
C SER A 110 7.27 -10.75 17.89
N GLN A 111 7.60 -9.47 17.92
CA GLN A 111 6.61 -8.39 17.75
C GLN A 111 6.15 -8.29 16.28
N PRO A 112 5.02 -7.62 16.00
CA PRO A 112 4.60 -7.33 14.62
C PRO A 112 5.69 -6.58 13.85
N GLY A 113 6.02 -7.05 12.65
CA GLY A 113 7.04 -6.41 11.80
C GLY A 113 8.48 -6.65 12.24
N GLU A 114 8.74 -7.40 13.31
CA GLU A 114 10.06 -7.43 13.93
C GLU A 114 11.13 -8.06 13.01
N PHE A 115 10.80 -9.06 12.19
CA PHE A 115 11.76 -9.63 11.24
C PHE A 115 12.17 -8.59 10.18
N THR A 116 11.20 -7.87 9.62
CA THR A 116 11.45 -6.78 8.65
C THR A 116 12.20 -5.62 9.31
N ARG A 117 11.87 -5.29 10.57
CA ARG A 117 12.58 -4.27 11.37
C ARG A 117 14.05 -4.63 11.56
N ARG A 118 14.36 -5.89 11.88
CA ARG A 118 15.74 -6.38 11.98
C ARG A 118 16.46 -6.34 10.63
N ALA A 119 15.78 -6.69 9.54
CA ALA A 119 16.33 -6.55 8.19
C ALA A 119 16.73 -5.11 7.86
N PHE A 120 15.89 -4.13 8.23
CA PHE A 120 16.18 -2.71 8.11
C PHE A 120 17.36 -2.27 8.98
N LEU A 121 17.34 -2.59 10.27
CA LEU A 121 18.38 -2.17 11.22
C LEU A 121 19.75 -2.80 10.94
N ASN A 122 19.77 -3.99 10.34
CA ASN A 122 21.00 -4.63 9.89
C ASN A 122 21.44 -4.15 8.48
N GLY A 123 20.75 -3.17 7.90
CA GLY A 123 21.11 -2.50 6.64
C GLY A 123 20.88 -3.36 5.39
N ARG A 124 19.99 -4.37 5.45
CA ARG A 124 19.63 -5.18 4.27
C ARG A 124 18.73 -4.42 3.32
N ILE A 125 17.79 -3.67 3.90
CA ILE A 125 16.77 -2.89 3.21
C ILE A 125 16.69 -1.53 3.89
N ASP A 126 16.26 -0.50 3.17
CA ASP A 126 15.89 0.79 3.76
C ASP A 126 14.42 0.82 4.21
N LEU A 127 13.98 1.95 4.79
CA LEU A 127 12.62 2.06 5.34
C LEU A 127 11.54 2.04 4.25
N ALA A 128 11.83 2.61 3.07
CA ALA A 128 10.90 2.61 1.95
C ALA A 128 10.73 1.20 1.37
N GLN A 129 11.80 0.41 1.30
CA GLN A 129 11.78 -1.00 0.94
C GLN A 129 11.06 -1.85 1.99
N ALA A 130 11.25 -1.57 3.28
CA ALA A 130 10.51 -2.23 4.36
C ALA A 130 8.99 -2.04 4.18
N GLU A 131 8.53 -0.80 3.98
CA GLU A 131 7.12 -0.51 3.70
C GLU A 131 6.60 -1.21 2.43
N ALA A 132 7.44 -1.40 1.41
CA ALA A 132 7.06 -2.13 0.20
C ALA A 132 6.77 -3.62 0.47
N VAL A 133 7.39 -4.22 1.49
CA VAL A 133 7.11 -5.62 1.87
C VAL A 133 5.66 -5.83 2.26
N ILE A 134 5.07 -4.91 3.04
CA ILE A 134 3.65 -5.02 3.42
C ILE A 134 2.72 -4.72 2.24
N ASP A 135 3.13 -3.82 1.35
CA ASP A 135 2.36 -3.48 0.16
C ASP A 135 2.27 -4.66 -0.82
N ILE A 136 3.34 -5.45 -0.98
CA ILE A 136 3.31 -6.69 -1.78
C ILE A 136 2.29 -7.69 -1.22
N ILE A 137 2.26 -7.86 0.10
CA ILE A 137 1.34 -8.81 0.77
C ILE A 137 -0.11 -8.33 0.62
N ARG A 138 -0.33 -7.01 0.65
CA ARG A 138 -1.66 -6.42 0.60
C ARG A 138 -2.19 -6.18 -0.80
N ALA A 139 -1.31 -6.16 -1.82
CA ALA A 139 -1.64 -5.86 -3.20
C ALA A 139 -2.93 -6.56 -3.67
N LYS A 140 -3.81 -5.77 -4.30
CA LYS A 140 -5.15 -6.19 -4.75
C LYS A 140 -5.32 -6.18 -6.27
N THR A 141 -4.31 -5.70 -6.99
CA THR A 141 -4.29 -5.68 -8.46
C THR A 141 -2.85 -5.89 -8.94
N ASP A 142 -2.69 -6.36 -10.17
CA ASP A 142 -1.37 -6.56 -10.79
C ASP A 142 -0.58 -5.23 -10.86
N ALA A 143 -1.27 -4.10 -11.04
CA ALA A 143 -0.66 -2.78 -11.03
C ALA A 143 -0.15 -2.38 -9.63
N SER A 144 -0.95 -2.61 -8.58
CA SER A 144 -0.52 -2.33 -7.19
C SER A 144 0.69 -3.18 -6.79
N LEU A 145 0.73 -4.45 -7.22
CA LEU A 145 1.85 -5.36 -6.99
C LEU A 145 3.11 -4.88 -7.72
N LYS A 146 2.98 -4.43 -8.98
CA LYS A 146 4.10 -3.91 -9.76
C LYS A 146 4.74 -2.68 -9.11
N VAL A 147 3.93 -1.77 -8.56
CA VAL A 147 4.42 -0.60 -7.82
C VAL A 147 5.19 -1.04 -6.57
N ALA A 148 4.62 -1.96 -5.79
CA ALA A 148 5.25 -2.45 -4.57
C ALA A 148 6.57 -3.19 -4.84
N LEU A 149 6.63 -4.03 -5.89
CA LEU A 149 7.87 -4.70 -6.33
C LEU A 149 8.95 -3.69 -6.77
N SER A 150 8.59 -2.69 -7.58
CA SER A 150 9.53 -1.64 -8.00
C SER A 150 10.10 -0.86 -6.79
N GLN A 151 9.31 -0.65 -5.75
CA GLN A 151 9.78 0.00 -4.53
C GLN A 151 10.66 -0.94 -3.69
N LEU A 152 10.32 -2.23 -3.59
CA LEU A 152 11.16 -3.23 -2.93
C LEU A 152 12.53 -3.37 -3.62
N ASP A 153 12.58 -3.26 -4.95
CA ASP A 153 13.81 -3.19 -5.76
C ASP A 153 14.62 -1.88 -5.55
N GLY A 154 14.21 -1.04 -4.59
CA GLY A 154 14.93 0.17 -4.18
C GLY A 154 14.91 1.27 -5.22
N ARG A 155 13.92 1.28 -6.13
CA ARG A 155 13.86 2.29 -7.20
C ARG A 155 13.58 3.69 -6.65
N LEU A 156 12.65 3.81 -5.69
CA LEU A 156 12.41 5.07 -4.98
C LEU A 156 13.65 5.54 -4.23
N SER A 157 14.33 4.62 -3.54
CA SER A 157 15.53 4.91 -2.77
C SER A 157 16.67 5.41 -3.65
N ARG A 158 16.84 4.85 -4.85
CA ARG A 158 17.80 5.36 -5.85
C ARG A 158 17.48 6.78 -6.28
N ASP A 159 16.23 7.09 -6.61
CA ASP A 159 15.83 8.43 -7.03
C ASP A 159 15.98 9.45 -5.89
N VAL A 160 15.64 9.07 -4.66
CA VAL A 160 15.83 9.93 -3.47
C VAL A 160 17.31 10.11 -3.16
N ASN A 161 18.14 9.07 -3.31
CA ASN A 161 19.59 9.21 -3.11
C ASN A 161 20.24 10.11 -4.16
N LEU A 162 19.77 10.10 -5.41
CA LEU A 162 20.22 11.07 -6.43
C LEU A 162 19.89 12.52 -6.04
N LEU A 163 18.67 12.75 -5.54
CA LEU A 163 18.29 14.07 -4.99
C LEU A 163 19.18 14.48 -3.82
N ARG A 164 19.45 13.55 -2.90
CA ARG A 164 20.30 13.80 -1.73
C ARG A 164 21.73 14.14 -2.13
N THR A 165 22.33 13.41 -3.08
CA THR A 165 23.65 13.74 -3.62
C THR A 165 23.64 15.15 -4.22
N GLY A 166 22.63 15.50 -5.03
CA GLY A 166 22.52 16.85 -5.58
C GLY A 166 22.38 17.94 -4.51
N LEU A 167 21.67 17.67 -3.41
CA LEU A 167 21.59 18.61 -2.27
C LEU A 167 22.90 18.74 -1.51
N ILE A 168 23.62 17.64 -1.30
CA ILE A 168 24.93 17.66 -0.63
C ILE A 168 25.94 18.44 -1.48
N ASP A 169 25.93 18.26 -2.80
CA ASP A 169 26.80 19.00 -3.71
C ASP A 169 26.49 20.51 -3.66
N LEU A 170 25.20 20.89 -3.68
CA LEU A 170 24.77 22.27 -3.52
C LEU A 170 25.17 22.87 -2.18
N LEU A 171 24.97 22.11 -1.09
CA LEU A 171 25.33 22.55 0.25
C LEU A 171 26.84 22.77 0.36
N THR A 172 27.64 21.86 -0.19
CA THR A 172 29.11 21.99 -0.25
C THR A 172 29.53 23.28 -0.96
N HIS A 173 28.87 23.62 -2.07
CA HIS A 173 29.12 24.88 -2.77
C HIS A 173 28.75 26.10 -1.93
N VAL A 174 27.57 26.07 -1.29
CA VAL A 174 27.12 27.17 -0.42
C VAL A 174 28.06 27.36 0.76
N GLU A 175 28.48 26.29 1.44
CA GLU A 175 29.41 26.34 2.58
C GLU A 175 30.77 26.90 2.17
N ALA A 176 31.31 26.51 1.01
CA ALA A 176 32.54 27.10 0.49
C ALA A 176 32.41 28.62 0.29
N LEU A 177 31.29 29.11 -0.25
CA LEU A 177 31.09 30.55 -0.43
C LEU A 177 30.98 31.32 0.90
N LEU A 178 30.49 30.67 1.95
CA LEU A 178 30.42 31.26 3.30
C LEU A 178 31.80 31.34 3.96
N ASP A 179 32.63 30.32 3.79
CA ASP A 179 33.97 30.25 4.40
C ASP A 179 35.00 31.19 3.74
N PHE A 180 34.82 31.55 2.46
CA PHE A 180 35.74 32.39 1.67
C PHE A 180 35.21 33.81 1.39
N SER A 181 34.35 34.35 2.26
CA SER A 181 33.62 35.63 2.11
C SER A 181 34.45 36.92 1.89
N GLU A 182 35.78 36.85 1.79
CA GLU A 182 36.65 37.99 1.44
C GLU A 182 36.86 38.15 -0.08
N GLU A 183 36.55 37.12 -0.89
CA GLU A 183 36.62 37.16 -2.36
C GLU A 183 35.24 37.50 -2.96
N GLU A 184 35.18 38.43 -3.93
CA GLU A 184 33.92 38.82 -4.59
C GLU A 184 33.24 37.59 -5.19
N LEU A 185 31.97 37.36 -4.85
CA LEU A 185 31.16 36.27 -5.41
C LEU A 185 31.22 36.30 -6.94
N GLU A 186 31.78 35.26 -7.57
CA GLU A 186 31.74 35.14 -9.02
C GLU A 186 30.29 34.87 -9.47
N GLU A 187 29.81 35.60 -10.48
CA GLU A 187 28.46 35.39 -11.07
C GLU A 187 28.21 33.92 -11.47
N ILE A 188 29.29 33.19 -11.77
CA ILE A 188 29.29 31.78 -12.14
C ILE A 188 28.81 30.88 -10.99
N ASP A 189 29.18 31.18 -9.74
CA ASP A 189 28.83 30.33 -8.60
C ASP A 189 27.36 30.49 -8.19
N ILE A 190 26.84 31.71 -8.29
CA ILE A 190 25.40 31.98 -8.08
C ILE A 190 24.56 31.26 -9.14
N ALA A 191 24.98 31.32 -10.40
CA ALA A 191 24.27 30.63 -11.50
C ALA A 191 24.19 29.12 -11.26
N ARG A 192 25.29 28.49 -10.81
CA ARG A 192 25.32 27.06 -10.48
C ARG A 192 24.33 26.66 -9.39
N ILE A 193 24.22 27.46 -8.34
CA ILE A 193 23.30 27.16 -7.24
C ILE A 193 21.85 27.26 -7.72
N ILE A 194 21.51 28.30 -8.49
CA ILE A 194 20.16 28.49 -9.04
C ILE A 194 19.79 27.33 -9.97
N ASP A 195 20.71 26.93 -10.86
CA ASP A 195 20.49 25.81 -11.78
C ASP A 195 20.30 24.49 -11.03
N GLY A 196 21.11 24.23 -10.01
CA GLY A 196 20.97 23.02 -9.19
C GLY A 196 19.66 23.00 -8.39
N LEU A 197 19.26 24.13 -7.78
CA LEU A 197 17.95 24.26 -7.12
C LEU A 197 16.80 23.99 -8.10
N GLY A 198 16.91 24.50 -9.35
CA GLY A 198 15.94 24.24 -10.41
C GLY A 198 15.86 22.77 -10.82
N LEU A 199 17.00 22.07 -10.88
CA LEU A 199 17.06 20.65 -11.19
C LEU A 199 16.38 19.81 -10.08
N VAL A 200 16.71 20.09 -8.82
CA VAL A 200 16.14 19.41 -7.66
C VAL A 200 14.63 19.66 -7.58
N GLU A 201 14.17 20.89 -7.75
CA GLU A 201 12.75 21.24 -7.78
C GLU A 201 12.00 20.44 -8.85
N LYS A 202 12.54 20.36 -10.06
CA LYS A 202 11.94 19.62 -11.17
C LYS A 202 11.82 18.12 -10.85
N GLN A 203 12.86 17.53 -10.27
CA GLN A 203 12.88 16.13 -9.87
C GLN A 203 11.86 15.85 -8.74
N LEU A 204 11.84 16.67 -7.68
CA LEU A 204 10.85 16.57 -6.60
C LEU A 204 9.42 16.72 -7.12
N THR A 205 9.18 17.69 -7.98
CA THR A 205 7.86 17.92 -8.60
C THR A 205 7.43 16.73 -9.44
N THR A 206 8.36 16.09 -10.17
CA THR A 206 8.07 14.88 -10.95
C THR A 206 7.64 13.72 -10.05
N LEU A 207 8.37 13.49 -8.94
CA LEU A 207 8.00 12.45 -7.96
C LEU A 207 6.65 12.74 -7.29
N ILE A 208 6.40 14.00 -6.90
CA ILE A 208 5.14 14.40 -6.27
C ILE A 208 3.96 14.27 -7.25
N ASN A 209 4.14 14.61 -8.53
CA ASN A 209 3.08 14.48 -9.53
C ASN A 209 2.70 13.02 -9.77
N SER A 210 3.64 12.07 -9.63
CA SER A 210 3.34 10.63 -9.69
C SER A 210 2.50 10.13 -8.51
N SER A 211 2.38 10.92 -7.44
CA SER A 211 1.87 10.43 -6.16
C SER A 211 0.37 10.20 -6.09
N HIS A 212 -0.41 11.00 -6.84
CA HIS A 212 -1.86 10.83 -6.90
C HIS A 212 -2.22 9.45 -7.45
N GLN A 213 -1.60 9.07 -8.57
CA GLN A 213 -1.79 7.76 -9.18
C GLN A 213 -1.24 6.63 -8.28
N GLY A 214 -0.05 6.83 -7.68
CA GLY A 214 0.52 5.86 -6.74
C GLY A 214 -0.39 5.58 -5.55
N LYS A 215 -1.03 6.61 -4.99
CA LYS A 215 -1.99 6.49 -3.89
C LYS A 215 -3.23 5.69 -4.31
N ILE A 216 -3.83 6.03 -5.46
CA ILE A 216 -4.98 5.30 -6.01
C ILE A 216 -4.67 3.82 -6.21
N LEU A 217 -3.50 3.49 -6.76
CA LEU A 217 -3.11 2.09 -7.00
C LEU A 217 -2.85 1.32 -5.70
N ARG A 218 -2.30 1.98 -4.67
CA ARG A 218 -1.98 1.33 -3.39
C ARG A 218 -3.20 1.16 -2.50
N GLU A 219 -3.91 2.24 -2.24
CA GLU A 219 -5.03 2.25 -1.30
C GLU A 219 -6.29 1.69 -1.98
N GLY A 220 -6.42 1.90 -3.29
CA GLY A 220 -7.68 1.75 -4.00
C GLY A 220 -8.59 2.94 -3.78
N VAL A 221 -9.72 2.94 -4.47
CA VAL A 221 -10.72 4.02 -4.43
C VAL A 221 -12.07 3.48 -4.01
N SER A 222 -12.75 4.24 -3.17
CA SER A 222 -14.09 3.92 -2.69
C SER A 222 -15.12 4.23 -3.77
N CYS A 223 -16.02 3.27 -4.00
CA CYS A 223 -17.10 3.42 -4.97
C CYS A 223 -18.44 3.07 -4.35
N VAL A 224 -19.43 3.94 -4.56
CA VAL A 224 -20.80 3.75 -4.09
C VAL A 224 -21.73 3.58 -5.28
N ILE A 225 -22.57 2.55 -5.23
CA ILE A 225 -23.63 2.29 -6.23
C ILE A 225 -24.95 2.80 -5.67
N VAL A 226 -25.50 3.84 -6.29
CA VAL A 226 -26.71 4.56 -5.86
C VAL A 226 -27.83 4.36 -6.88
N GLY A 227 -29.08 4.34 -6.44
CA GLY A 227 -30.25 4.29 -7.30
C GLY A 227 -31.46 3.73 -6.54
N ARG A 228 -32.67 3.91 -7.05
CA ARG A 228 -33.89 3.40 -6.41
C ARG A 228 -33.92 1.86 -6.34
N PRO A 229 -34.82 1.22 -5.56
CA PRO A 229 -35.02 -0.22 -5.62
C PRO A 229 -35.27 -0.75 -7.05
N ASN A 230 -34.82 -1.97 -7.34
CA ASN A 230 -35.08 -2.70 -8.59
C ASN A 230 -34.54 -2.09 -9.91
N VAL A 231 -33.68 -1.06 -9.85
CA VAL A 231 -32.92 -0.56 -11.04
C VAL A 231 -31.80 -1.49 -11.50
N GLY A 232 -31.49 -2.54 -10.73
CA GLY A 232 -30.45 -3.52 -11.05
C GLY A 232 -29.07 -3.25 -10.44
N LYS A 233 -29.00 -2.54 -9.30
CA LYS A 233 -27.75 -2.35 -8.52
C LYS A 233 -27.05 -3.66 -8.18
N SER A 234 -27.80 -4.64 -7.64
CA SER A 234 -27.25 -5.95 -7.27
C SER A 234 -26.83 -6.76 -8.49
N SER A 235 -27.55 -6.63 -9.60
CA SER A 235 -27.13 -7.23 -10.88
C SER A 235 -25.82 -6.63 -11.35
N LEU A 236 -25.67 -5.30 -11.32
CA LEU A 236 -24.44 -4.62 -11.68
C LEU A 236 -23.27 -5.06 -10.79
N LEU A 237 -23.48 -5.10 -9.46
CA LEU A 237 -22.48 -5.58 -8.52
C LEU A 237 -22.04 -7.01 -8.85
N ASN A 238 -22.99 -7.93 -9.00
CA ASN A 238 -22.69 -9.33 -9.30
C ASN A 238 -21.95 -9.49 -10.63
N THR A 239 -22.31 -8.71 -11.65
CA THR A 239 -21.62 -8.73 -12.95
C THR A 239 -20.20 -8.16 -12.82
N LEU A 240 -20.03 -7.09 -12.06
CA LEU A 240 -18.70 -6.55 -11.74
C LEU A 240 -17.84 -7.57 -10.97
N LEU A 241 -18.41 -8.26 -9.99
CA LEU A 241 -17.72 -9.32 -9.21
C LEU A 241 -17.41 -10.57 -10.04
N GLY A 242 -18.29 -10.94 -10.97
CA GLY A 242 -18.16 -12.14 -11.79
C GLY A 242 -17.17 -11.97 -12.95
N GLU A 243 -17.06 -10.76 -13.51
CA GLU A 243 -16.09 -10.44 -14.56
C GLU A 243 -14.76 -9.92 -14.03
N ALA A 244 -14.74 -9.21 -12.90
CA ALA A 244 -13.49 -8.85 -12.23
C ALA A 244 -12.94 -10.06 -11.48
N ARG A 245 -11.62 -10.14 -11.32
CA ARG A 245 -11.04 -11.05 -10.32
C ARG A 245 -11.49 -10.54 -8.95
N ALA A 246 -12.58 -11.07 -8.41
CA ALA A 246 -12.98 -10.78 -7.03
C ALA A 246 -11.85 -11.24 -6.11
N ILE A 247 -11.06 -10.29 -5.59
CA ILE A 247 -10.07 -10.60 -4.57
C ILE A 247 -10.82 -10.53 -3.25
N VAL A 248 -11.51 -11.63 -2.93
CA VAL A 248 -12.13 -11.79 -1.61
C VAL A 248 -11.00 -11.85 -0.60
N THR A 249 -10.81 -10.78 0.14
CA THR A 249 -9.88 -10.77 1.26
C THR A 249 -10.62 -11.02 2.54
N HIS A 250 -10.53 -12.27 3.02
CA HIS A 250 -10.76 -12.56 4.41
C HIS A 250 -9.56 -12.03 5.20
N LEU A 251 -9.68 -10.86 5.83
CA LEU A 251 -8.81 -10.51 6.94
C LEU A 251 -9.47 -11.10 8.21
N PRO A 252 -8.93 -12.18 8.81
CA PRO A 252 -9.47 -12.68 10.06
C PRO A 252 -9.16 -11.65 11.16
N GLY A 253 -10.19 -11.12 11.84
CA GLY A 253 -9.99 -10.34 13.07
C GLY A 253 -10.78 -9.05 13.26
N THR A 254 -11.56 -8.56 12.30
CA THR A 254 -12.44 -7.40 12.54
C THR A 254 -13.86 -7.86 12.89
N THR A 255 -14.09 -8.09 14.18
CA THR A 255 -15.45 -8.26 14.69
C THR A 255 -16.21 -6.92 14.55
N ARG A 256 -17.14 -6.87 13.58
CA ARG A 256 -18.23 -5.88 13.36
C ARG A 256 -18.09 -4.85 12.24
N ASP A 257 -17.19 -5.02 11.29
CA ASP A 257 -17.04 -4.04 10.20
C ASP A 257 -17.55 -4.53 8.84
N ILE A 258 -18.06 -3.57 8.08
CA ILE A 258 -18.69 -3.65 6.76
C ILE A 258 -17.98 -4.66 5.84
N ILE A 259 -18.74 -5.53 5.18
CA ILE A 259 -18.21 -6.40 4.12
C ILE A 259 -17.89 -5.51 2.91
N GLU A 260 -16.63 -5.10 2.79
CA GLU A 260 -16.11 -4.40 1.61
C GLU A 260 -15.71 -5.42 0.55
N GLU A 261 -16.26 -5.28 -0.65
CA GLU A 261 -15.83 -6.07 -1.80
C GLU A 261 -14.85 -5.26 -2.64
N ILE A 262 -13.70 -5.86 -2.97
CA ILE A 262 -12.65 -5.22 -3.77
C ILE A 262 -12.63 -5.85 -5.16
N ILE A 263 -12.80 -5.04 -6.19
CA ILE A 263 -12.71 -5.45 -7.59
C ILE A 263 -11.56 -4.75 -8.31
N ASP A 264 -10.89 -5.47 -9.21
CA ASP A 264 -9.90 -4.89 -10.12
C ASP A 264 -10.61 -4.26 -11.33
N ILE A 265 -10.54 -2.93 -11.46
CA ILE A 265 -11.00 -2.18 -12.63
C ILE A 265 -9.77 -1.61 -13.34
N SER A 266 -9.31 -2.29 -14.38
CA SER A 266 -8.20 -1.83 -15.23
C SER A 266 -6.91 -1.51 -14.45
N GLY A 267 -6.61 -2.30 -13.41
CA GLY A 267 -5.46 -2.15 -12.52
C GLY A 267 -5.75 -1.34 -11.25
N ILE A 268 -6.92 -0.73 -11.12
CA ILE A 268 -7.31 0.07 -9.95
C ILE A 268 -8.13 -0.80 -8.99
N PRO A 269 -7.71 -0.95 -7.71
CA PRO A 269 -8.56 -1.59 -6.70
C PRO A 269 -9.75 -0.68 -6.40
N LEU A 270 -10.96 -1.10 -6.79
CA LEU A 270 -12.20 -0.40 -6.47
C LEU A 270 -12.83 -1.08 -5.25
N ARG A 271 -12.91 -0.37 -4.12
CA ARG A 271 -13.61 -0.82 -2.92
C ARG A 271 -15.07 -0.42 -3.02
N ILE A 272 -15.95 -1.38 -3.23
CA ILE A 272 -17.38 -1.11 -3.28
C ILE A 272 -17.89 -1.02 -1.84
N VAL A 273 -18.24 0.19 -1.43
CA VAL A 273 -18.69 0.46 -0.07
C VAL A 273 -20.16 0.08 0.06
N ASP A 274 -20.39 -0.93 0.89
CA ASP A 274 -21.66 -1.37 1.48
C ASP A 274 -22.90 -1.31 0.56
N THR A 275 -22.98 -2.26 -0.37
CA THR A 275 -24.26 -2.65 -1.00
C THR A 275 -24.77 -4.01 -0.55
N ALA A 276 -23.98 -4.76 0.23
CA ALA A 276 -24.40 -6.04 0.82
C ALA A 276 -25.27 -5.84 2.08
N GLY A 277 -25.08 -4.75 2.84
CA GLY A 277 -26.00 -4.29 3.90
C GLY A 277 -27.19 -3.48 3.37
N LEU A 278 -27.13 -3.01 2.12
CA LEU A 278 -28.27 -2.45 1.37
C LEU A 278 -29.09 -3.53 0.62
N ARG A 279 -28.84 -4.83 0.87
CA ARG A 279 -29.58 -5.93 0.22
C ARG A 279 -31.04 -6.04 0.64
N GLU A 280 -31.45 -5.34 1.68
CA GLU A 280 -32.86 -5.11 1.95
C GLU A 280 -32.98 -3.64 2.35
N THR A 281 -33.94 -2.94 1.76
CA THR A 281 -34.37 -1.58 2.13
C THR A 281 -33.46 -0.40 1.73
N ILE A 282 -33.68 0.13 0.52
CA ILE A 282 -34.17 1.51 0.47
C ILE A 282 -35.67 1.38 0.73
N ASP A 283 -36.02 1.06 1.98
CA ASP A 283 -37.32 1.49 2.47
C ASP A 283 -37.07 2.94 2.82
N ILE A 284 -37.80 3.81 2.16
CA ILE A 284 -37.87 5.24 2.51
C ILE A 284 -38.42 5.42 3.95
N ILE A 285 -38.73 4.31 4.64
CA ILE A 285 -39.23 4.20 6.01
C ILE A 285 -38.09 4.28 7.06
N GLU A 286 -36.85 3.85 6.77
CA GLU A 286 -35.77 3.77 7.78
C GLU A 286 -34.76 4.94 7.72
N LYS A 287 -34.89 5.90 8.64
CA LYS A 287 -34.02 7.10 8.72
C LYS A 287 -32.52 6.79 8.83
N GLU A 288 -32.16 5.68 9.49
CA GLU A 288 -30.75 5.30 9.69
C GLU A 288 -30.10 4.73 8.43
N GLY A 289 -30.84 3.99 7.59
CA GLY A 289 -30.33 3.48 6.31
C GLY A 289 -30.04 4.61 5.32
N VAL A 290 -30.95 5.59 5.24
CA VAL A 290 -30.77 6.79 4.41
C VAL A 290 -29.57 7.61 4.87
N SER A 291 -29.42 7.87 6.19
CA SER A 291 -28.28 8.65 6.71
C SER A 291 -26.94 7.97 6.44
N ARG A 292 -26.86 6.64 6.56
CA ARG A 292 -25.63 5.87 6.25
C ARG A 292 -25.27 5.94 4.77
N ALA A 293 -26.26 5.79 3.87
CA ALA A 293 -26.03 5.89 2.43
C ALA A 293 -25.48 7.28 2.03
N TRP A 294 -26.00 8.36 2.61
CA TRP A 294 -25.50 9.71 2.32
C TRP A 294 -24.09 9.96 2.85
N LYS A 295 -23.76 9.47 4.05
CA LYS A 295 -22.38 9.54 4.55
C LYS A 295 -21.41 8.78 3.67
N ALA A 296 -21.82 7.62 3.14
CA ALA A 296 -20.99 6.86 2.20
C ALA A 296 -20.78 7.63 0.89
N ILE A 297 -21.82 8.30 0.38
CA ILE A 297 -21.74 9.15 -0.83
C ILE A 297 -20.79 10.34 -0.61
N GLU A 298 -20.86 11.02 0.53
CA GLU A 298 -19.99 12.16 0.86
C GLU A 298 -18.50 11.76 0.95
N GLY A 299 -18.21 10.53 1.37
CA GLY A 299 -16.86 10.00 1.47
C GLY A 299 -16.37 9.23 0.23
N ALA A 300 -17.18 9.13 -0.84
CA ALA A 300 -16.85 8.28 -1.99
C ALA A 300 -15.94 8.98 -3.00
N ASP A 301 -14.94 8.26 -3.51
CA ASP A 301 -14.08 8.73 -4.61
C ASP A 301 -14.78 8.63 -5.98
N ALA A 302 -15.71 7.68 -6.12
CA ALA A 302 -16.54 7.50 -7.30
C ALA A 302 -17.99 7.11 -6.96
N ILE A 303 -18.96 7.71 -7.66
CA ILE A 303 -20.38 7.41 -7.49
C ILE A 303 -20.95 6.86 -8.80
N LEU A 304 -21.57 5.68 -8.74
CA LEU A 304 -22.32 5.09 -9.86
C LEU A 304 -23.82 5.27 -9.61
N LEU A 305 -24.44 6.20 -10.32
CA LEU A 305 -25.89 6.39 -10.28
C LEU A 305 -26.57 5.45 -11.28
N VAL A 306 -27.18 4.38 -10.81
CA VAL A 306 -27.90 3.40 -11.63
C VAL A 306 -29.35 3.82 -11.81
N LEU A 307 -29.74 4.06 -13.05
CA LEU A 307 -31.10 4.34 -13.47
C LEU A 307 -31.63 3.21 -14.36
N ASP A 308 -32.93 2.94 -14.27
CA ASP A 308 -33.61 1.97 -15.10
C ASP A 308 -34.03 2.61 -16.42
N ALA A 309 -33.35 2.29 -17.52
CA ALA A 309 -33.66 2.85 -18.83
C ALA A 309 -35.01 2.38 -19.40
N SER A 310 -35.60 1.30 -18.86
CA SER A 310 -36.84 0.72 -19.37
C SER A 310 -38.11 1.47 -18.95
N CYS A 311 -38.00 2.51 -18.13
CA CYS A 311 -39.11 3.33 -17.67
C CYS A 311 -38.73 4.82 -17.62
N PRO A 312 -39.71 5.75 -17.64
CA PRO A 312 -39.44 7.17 -17.40
C PRO A 312 -38.84 7.43 -16.02
N LEU A 313 -38.14 8.56 -15.87
CA LEU A 313 -37.59 8.98 -14.58
C LEU A 313 -38.72 9.14 -13.55
N THR A 314 -38.56 8.47 -12.41
CA THR A 314 -39.51 8.55 -11.30
C THR A 314 -39.21 9.75 -10.39
N HIS A 315 -40.13 10.08 -9.48
CA HIS A 315 -39.90 11.12 -8.48
C HIS A 315 -38.69 10.80 -7.58
N GLU A 316 -38.50 9.54 -7.21
CA GLU A 316 -37.34 9.11 -6.42
C GLU A 316 -36.01 9.30 -7.18
N ASP A 317 -36.00 8.98 -8.48
CA ASP A 317 -34.81 9.22 -9.31
C ASP A 317 -34.46 10.71 -9.32
N LEU A 318 -35.45 11.59 -9.48
CA LEU A 318 -35.26 13.03 -9.47
C LEU A 318 -34.71 13.56 -8.14
N LEU A 319 -35.15 13.01 -7.01
CA LEU A 319 -34.63 13.38 -5.68
C LEU A 319 -33.16 12.97 -5.49
N ILE A 320 -32.78 11.79 -5.97
CA ILE A 320 -31.39 11.31 -5.94
C ILE A 320 -30.53 12.17 -6.87
N ILE A 321 -31.01 12.43 -8.09
CA ILE A 321 -30.35 13.28 -9.08
C ILE A 321 -30.08 14.67 -8.50
N GLU A 322 -31.08 15.30 -7.89
CA GLU A 322 -30.95 16.63 -7.30
C GLU A 322 -29.82 16.71 -6.26
N ARG A 323 -29.69 15.69 -5.42
CA ARG A 323 -28.63 15.61 -4.40
C ARG A 323 -27.25 15.30 -4.97
N LEU A 324 -27.18 14.65 -6.13
CA LEU A 324 -25.92 14.27 -6.77
C LEU A 324 -25.43 15.28 -7.83
N LYS A 325 -26.17 16.37 -8.10
CA LYS A 325 -25.80 17.40 -9.09
C LYS A 325 -24.35 17.89 -8.96
N GLU A 326 -23.98 18.25 -7.73
CA GLU A 326 -22.65 18.79 -7.43
C GLU A 326 -21.58 17.69 -7.25
N GLN A 327 -21.97 16.43 -7.14
CA GLN A 327 -21.06 15.31 -6.87
C GLN A 327 -20.52 14.69 -8.16
N SER A 328 -19.23 14.33 -8.19
CA SER A 328 -18.64 13.60 -9.32
C SER A 328 -19.24 12.19 -9.42
N CYS A 329 -20.10 11.96 -10.41
CA CYS A 329 -20.79 10.68 -10.60
C CYS A 329 -20.83 10.26 -12.06
N ILE A 330 -20.93 8.95 -12.28
CA ILE A 330 -21.19 8.31 -13.57
C ILE A 330 -22.64 7.86 -13.58
N VAL A 331 -23.40 8.28 -14.58
CA VAL A 331 -24.80 7.87 -14.75
C VAL A 331 -24.83 6.58 -15.55
N VAL A 332 -25.32 5.52 -14.92
CA VAL A 332 -25.41 4.17 -15.48
C VAL A 332 -26.85 3.89 -15.86
N LEU A 333 -27.14 3.91 -17.16
CA LEU A 333 -28.44 3.61 -17.74
C LEU A 333 -28.56 2.09 -17.95
N ASN A 334 -29.09 1.41 -16.94
CA ASN A 334 -29.20 -0.05 -16.92
C ASN A 334 -30.47 -0.54 -17.64
N LYS A 335 -30.50 -1.84 -17.97
CA LYS A 335 -31.56 -2.52 -18.74
C LYS A 335 -31.67 -2.02 -20.19
N CYS A 336 -30.54 -1.69 -20.82
CA CYS A 336 -30.51 -1.25 -22.22
C CYS A 336 -30.87 -2.36 -23.23
N ASP A 337 -31.00 -3.61 -22.77
CA ASP A 337 -31.62 -4.72 -23.50
C ASP A 337 -33.13 -4.51 -23.74
N MET A 338 -33.75 -3.60 -22.98
CA MET A 338 -35.14 -3.18 -23.15
C MET A 338 -35.22 -1.85 -23.91
N LYS A 339 -36.44 -1.49 -24.33
CA LYS A 339 -36.70 -0.19 -24.96
C LYS A 339 -36.39 0.94 -23.97
N ASN A 340 -35.59 1.92 -24.40
CA ASN A 340 -35.31 3.11 -23.59
C ASN A 340 -36.56 4.02 -23.52
N GLU A 341 -37.02 4.30 -22.30
CA GLU A 341 -38.15 5.19 -22.01
C GLU A 341 -37.74 6.47 -21.26
N ILE A 342 -36.45 6.65 -20.95
CA ILE A 342 -35.93 7.87 -20.34
C ILE A 342 -35.82 8.98 -21.39
N ASP A 343 -36.34 10.17 -21.08
CA ASP A 343 -36.08 11.39 -21.86
C ASP A 343 -34.63 11.83 -21.66
N MET A 344 -33.79 11.49 -22.64
CA MET A 344 -32.37 11.84 -22.64
C MET A 344 -32.12 13.35 -22.70
N VAL A 345 -33.05 14.15 -23.25
CA VAL A 345 -32.92 15.61 -23.26
C VAL A 345 -33.14 16.15 -21.85
N GLN A 346 -34.16 15.65 -21.15
CA GLN A 346 -34.39 15.98 -19.74
C GLN A 346 -33.19 15.56 -18.87
N LEU A 347 -32.69 14.34 -19.05
CA LEU A 347 -31.58 13.82 -18.25
C LEU A 347 -30.28 14.62 -18.48
N LYS A 348 -29.94 14.96 -19.72
CA LYS A 348 -28.78 15.82 -20.04
C LYS A 348 -28.92 17.24 -19.49
N ARG A 349 -30.14 17.77 -19.35
CA ARG A 349 -30.35 19.07 -18.68
C ARG A 349 -30.09 18.99 -17.18
N LEU A 350 -30.42 17.85 -16.56
CA LEU A 350 -30.19 17.63 -15.14
C LEU A 350 -28.71 17.30 -14.83
N PHE A 351 -28.03 16.63 -15.76
CA PHE A 351 -26.61 16.28 -15.70
C PHE A 351 -25.89 16.60 -17.02
N PRO A 352 -25.53 17.87 -17.27
CA PRO A 352 -24.89 18.27 -18.53
C PRO A 352 -23.48 17.68 -18.70
N ASP A 353 -22.71 17.61 -17.62
CA ASP A 353 -21.28 17.28 -17.66
C ASP A 353 -20.94 15.93 -17.00
N LYS A 354 -21.93 15.07 -16.76
CA LYS A 354 -21.69 13.74 -16.18
C LYS A 354 -21.59 12.69 -17.28
N PRO A 355 -20.59 11.80 -17.26
CA PRO A 355 -20.52 10.68 -18.20
C PRO A 355 -21.75 9.76 -18.03
N MET A 356 -22.36 9.40 -19.15
CA MET A 356 -23.52 8.50 -19.20
C MET A 356 -23.15 7.21 -19.94
N VAL A 357 -23.35 6.06 -19.30
CA VAL A 357 -23.02 4.74 -19.85
C VAL A 357 -24.27 3.88 -19.91
N HIS A 358 -24.57 3.32 -21.08
CA HIS A 358 -25.67 2.37 -21.25
C HIS A 358 -25.16 0.95 -20.99
N ILE A 359 -25.83 0.22 -20.09
CA ILE A 359 -25.47 -1.16 -19.78
C ILE A 359 -26.70 -2.06 -19.73
N SER A 360 -26.46 -3.35 -19.93
CA SER A 360 -27.36 -4.41 -19.48
C SER A 360 -26.60 -5.25 -18.48
N ALA A 361 -26.81 -4.97 -17.19
CA ALA A 361 -26.08 -5.65 -16.13
C ALA A 361 -26.25 -7.18 -16.18
N ILE A 362 -27.46 -7.67 -16.50
CA ILE A 362 -27.75 -9.10 -16.59
C ILE A 362 -27.03 -9.77 -17.77
N ASN A 363 -26.89 -9.05 -18.88
CA ASN A 363 -26.28 -9.58 -20.11
C ASN A 363 -24.79 -9.23 -20.25
N GLY A 364 -24.20 -8.48 -19.31
CA GLY A 364 -22.82 -8.00 -19.39
C GLY A 364 -22.55 -6.95 -20.47
N GLN A 365 -23.59 -6.42 -21.14
CA GLN A 365 -23.41 -5.45 -22.22
C GLN A 365 -23.03 -4.07 -21.68
N GLY A 366 -22.08 -3.39 -22.32
CA GLY A 366 -21.65 -2.04 -21.96
C GLY A 366 -20.70 -1.96 -20.75
N MET A 367 -20.31 -3.10 -20.17
CA MET A 367 -19.42 -3.15 -19.00
C MET A 367 -18.02 -2.59 -19.28
N GLU A 368 -17.48 -2.78 -20.49
CA GLU A 368 -16.20 -2.20 -20.89
C GLU A 368 -16.26 -0.65 -20.89
N GLY A 369 -17.31 -0.07 -21.47
CA GLY A 369 -17.53 1.38 -21.44
C GLY A 369 -17.71 1.93 -20.02
N LEU A 370 -18.28 1.14 -19.10
CA LEU A 370 -18.37 1.50 -17.69
C LEU A 370 -16.99 1.52 -17.02
N ARG A 371 -16.12 0.54 -17.32
CA ARG A 371 -14.73 0.52 -16.82
C ARG A 371 -13.94 1.73 -17.31
N ASP A 372 -14.09 2.09 -18.58
CA ASP A 372 -13.42 3.28 -19.14
C ASP A 372 -13.92 4.58 -18.53
N ALA A 373 -15.23 4.69 -18.27
CA ALA A 373 -15.80 5.85 -17.58
C ALA A 373 -15.28 5.97 -16.14
N ILE A 374 -15.22 4.85 -15.39
CA ILE A 374 -14.65 4.81 -14.04
C ILE A 374 -13.18 5.23 -14.07
N LYS A 375 -12.40 4.68 -15.00
CA LYS A 375 -10.98 5.03 -15.17
C LYS A 375 -10.79 6.51 -15.51
N GLY A 376 -11.61 7.06 -16.42
CA GLY A 376 -11.56 8.46 -16.81
C GLY A 376 -11.84 9.40 -15.65
N LEU A 377 -12.85 9.08 -14.83
CA LEU A 377 -13.22 9.83 -13.64
C LEU A 377 -12.07 9.87 -12.60
N LEU A 378 -11.43 8.72 -12.37
CA LEU A 378 -10.43 8.57 -11.29
C LEU A 378 -9.04 9.09 -11.65
N LEU A 379 -8.67 9.04 -12.92
CA LEU A 379 -7.32 9.39 -13.38
C LEU A 379 -7.25 10.72 -14.14
N ASN A 380 -8.34 11.48 -14.23
CA ASN A 380 -8.42 12.73 -15.01
C ASN A 380 -7.86 12.58 -16.44
N GLY A 381 -8.03 11.40 -17.06
CA GLY A 381 -7.48 11.08 -18.38
C GLY A 381 -5.96 10.86 -18.45
N GLN A 382 -5.22 10.95 -17.34
CA GLN A 382 -3.77 10.67 -17.30
C GLN A 382 -3.52 9.16 -17.23
N ILE A 383 -3.56 8.52 -18.40
CA ILE A 383 -3.23 7.11 -18.56
C ILE A 383 -1.75 7.00 -18.88
N ASN A 384 -0.89 7.25 -17.88
CA ASN A 384 0.47 6.74 -17.95
C ASN A 384 0.71 5.88 -16.72
N ILE A 385 0.31 4.61 -16.81
CA ILE A 385 0.89 3.52 -15.99
C ILE A 385 2.33 3.23 -16.48
N GLY A 386 3.01 4.28 -16.95
CA GLY A 386 4.30 4.26 -17.61
C GLY A 386 5.43 4.19 -16.59
N GLU A 387 6.59 3.80 -17.10
CA GLU A 387 7.79 3.26 -16.43
C GLU A 387 8.45 4.14 -15.35
N GLY A 388 7.83 5.19 -14.84
CA GLY A 388 8.37 6.05 -13.77
C GLY A 388 8.24 5.45 -12.37
N VAL A 389 9.05 5.95 -11.43
CA VAL A 389 8.86 5.67 -10.00
C VAL A 389 7.57 6.31 -9.54
N MET A 390 6.69 5.51 -8.94
CA MET A 390 5.45 6.01 -8.32
C MET A 390 5.62 6.08 -6.81
N VAL A 391 5.27 7.23 -6.24
CA VAL A 391 5.26 7.42 -4.78
C VAL A 391 3.86 7.19 -4.25
N SER A 392 3.63 6.09 -3.53
CA SER A 392 2.28 5.71 -3.08
C SER A 392 1.99 6.00 -1.60
N ASN A 393 3.03 6.20 -0.78
CA ASN A 393 2.88 6.39 0.67
C ASN A 393 2.71 7.86 1.05
N VAL A 394 1.65 8.17 1.80
CA VAL A 394 1.41 9.51 2.38
C VAL A 394 2.62 10.05 3.14
N ARG A 395 3.35 9.19 3.88
CA ARG A 395 4.59 9.57 4.57
C ARG A 395 5.66 10.06 3.60
N HIS A 396 5.86 9.34 2.50
CA HIS A 396 6.81 9.72 1.45
C HIS A 396 6.38 11.02 0.77
N ILE A 397 5.10 11.15 0.47
CA ILE A 397 4.52 12.33 -0.20
C ILE A 397 4.72 13.57 0.69
N ASP A 398 4.45 13.46 2.00
CA ASP A 398 4.66 14.54 2.96
C ASP A 398 6.13 14.95 3.04
N ALA A 399 7.04 13.98 3.17
CA ALA A 399 8.48 14.26 3.18
C ALA A 399 8.96 14.95 1.89
N LEU A 400 8.50 14.49 0.71
CA LEU A 400 8.84 15.11 -0.57
C LEU A 400 8.26 16.52 -0.69
N LYS A 401 7.01 16.75 -0.23
CA LYS A 401 6.39 18.08 -0.24
C LYS A 401 7.11 19.06 0.69
N LYS A 402 7.52 18.61 1.88
CA LYS A 402 8.32 19.40 2.81
C LYS A 402 9.69 19.75 2.22
N ALA A 403 10.36 18.77 1.60
CA ALA A 403 11.60 19.02 0.87
C ALA A 403 11.39 20.04 -0.25
N LEU A 404 10.35 19.89 -1.08
CA LEU A 404 10.04 20.85 -2.14
C LEU A 404 9.76 22.25 -1.58
N SER A 405 9.02 22.36 -0.47
CA SER A 405 8.77 23.63 0.19
C SER A 405 10.06 24.30 0.64
N ALA A 406 11.02 23.55 1.20
CA ALA A 406 12.33 24.07 1.59
C ALA A 406 13.13 24.56 0.37
N ILE A 407 13.14 23.81 -0.73
CA ILE A 407 13.78 24.23 -1.99
C ILE A 407 13.15 25.50 -2.57
N LEU A 408 11.81 25.62 -2.52
CA LEU A 408 11.12 26.82 -2.96
C LEU A 408 11.46 28.04 -2.08
N ARG A 409 11.62 27.86 -0.77
CA ARG A 409 12.10 28.93 0.13
C ARG A 409 13.53 29.34 -0.20
N ALA A 410 14.44 28.38 -0.40
CA ALA A 410 15.82 28.69 -0.82
C ALA A 410 15.87 29.51 -2.12
N LYS A 411 15.03 29.16 -3.11
CA LYS A 411 14.92 29.94 -4.36
C LYS A 411 14.34 31.34 -4.15
N ASP A 412 13.40 31.51 -3.23
CA ASP A 412 12.83 32.82 -2.90
C ASP A 412 13.86 33.71 -2.17
N THR A 413 14.64 33.13 -1.26
CA THR A 413 15.78 33.78 -0.59
C THR A 413 16.77 34.34 -1.61
N PHE A 414 17.11 33.56 -2.64
CA PHE A 414 17.92 34.04 -3.77
C PHE A 414 17.27 35.22 -4.52
N LYS A 415 15.98 35.10 -4.88
CA LYS A 415 15.27 36.15 -5.65
C LYS A 415 15.19 37.48 -4.90
N ASN A 416 15.09 37.41 -3.58
CA ASN A 416 14.98 38.57 -2.71
C ASN A 416 16.34 39.15 -2.29
N ASN A 417 17.46 38.64 -2.84
CA ASN A 417 18.84 39.05 -2.50
C ASN A 417 19.13 39.00 -0.98
N LEU A 418 18.61 37.98 -0.31
CA LEU A 418 18.87 37.73 1.11
C LEU A 418 20.19 36.97 1.31
N SER A 419 20.66 36.88 2.57
CA SER A 419 21.95 36.22 2.89
C SER A 419 21.98 34.76 2.44
N ILE A 420 23.14 34.34 1.92
CA ILE A 420 23.45 32.96 1.51
C ILE A 420 23.35 31.98 2.69
N ASP A 421 23.56 32.45 3.93
CA ASP A 421 23.38 31.63 5.15
C ASP A 421 21.98 31.01 5.25
N ILE A 422 20.95 31.74 4.81
CA ILE A 422 19.56 31.30 4.89
C ILE A 422 19.31 30.14 3.90
N ILE A 423 20.00 30.15 2.76
CA ILE A 423 19.93 29.08 1.76
C ILE A 423 20.50 27.78 2.33
N ALA A 424 21.61 27.83 3.05
CA ALA A 424 22.19 26.65 3.69
C ALA A 424 21.19 25.98 4.65
N VAL A 425 20.49 26.77 5.45
CA VAL A 425 19.45 26.27 6.37
C VAL A 425 18.32 25.55 5.61
N ASP A 426 17.80 26.17 4.55
CA ASP A 426 16.73 25.54 3.74
C ASP A 426 17.21 24.27 3.01
N LEU A 427 18.47 24.22 2.56
CA LEU A 427 19.07 23.02 1.97
C LEU A 427 19.22 21.89 3.00
N HIS A 428 19.67 22.20 4.22
CA HIS A 428 19.71 21.24 5.32
C HIS A 428 18.31 20.68 5.66
N ASP A 429 17.30 21.54 5.71
CA ASP A 429 15.89 21.14 5.94
C ASP A 429 15.40 20.17 4.86
N ALA A 430 15.68 20.48 3.59
CA ALA A 430 15.33 19.60 2.48
C ALA A 430 16.03 18.24 2.59
N LEU A 431 17.32 18.23 2.90
CA LEU A 431 18.12 17.01 3.06
C LEU A 431 17.62 16.16 4.23
N LEU A 432 17.28 16.78 5.37
CA LEU A 432 16.69 16.11 6.53
C LEU A 432 15.38 15.39 6.16
N CYS A 433 14.50 16.07 5.42
CA CYS A 433 13.23 15.48 4.96
C CYS A 433 13.47 14.23 4.08
N LEU A 434 14.46 14.26 3.19
CA LEU A 434 14.81 13.10 2.35
C LEU A 434 15.48 11.97 3.15
N ASN A 435 16.31 12.30 4.14
CA ASN A 435 16.93 11.31 5.04
C ASN A 435 15.87 10.56 5.86
N ILE A 436 14.83 11.25 6.33
CA ILE A 436 13.69 10.65 7.04
C ILE A 436 12.88 9.71 6.13
N LEU A 437 12.77 10.04 4.84
CA LEU A 437 12.04 9.21 3.88
C LEU A 437 12.67 7.82 3.75
N VAL A 438 13.97 7.76 3.44
CA VAL A 438 14.75 6.52 3.26
C VAL A 438 15.05 5.83 4.59
N GLY A 439 15.04 6.59 5.69
CA GLY A 439 15.22 6.09 7.03
C GLY A 439 16.67 6.09 7.53
N GLU A 440 17.51 6.97 6.99
CA GLU A 440 18.84 7.21 7.57
C GLU A 440 18.76 7.98 8.89
N ILE A 441 17.77 8.86 9.01
CA ILE A 441 17.42 9.56 10.25
C ILE A 441 15.99 9.16 10.59
N THR A 442 15.79 8.35 11.63
CA THR A 442 14.46 7.93 12.07
C THR A 442 14.34 8.02 13.58
N THR A 443 13.12 8.26 14.06
CA THR A 443 12.79 8.14 15.48
C THR A 443 12.21 6.75 15.76
N GLU A 444 12.33 6.27 16.99
CA GLU A 444 11.71 5.00 17.39
C GLU A 444 10.19 5.02 17.14
N ASP A 445 9.52 6.15 17.40
CA ASP A 445 8.08 6.29 17.14
C ASP A 445 7.68 6.05 15.67
N ILE A 446 8.49 6.52 14.71
CA ILE A 446 8.23 6.28 13.29
C ILE A 446 8.42 4.81 12.95
N LEU A 447 9.48 4.19 13.47
CA LEU A 447 9.73 2.76 13.26
C LEU A 447 8.58 1.94 13.83
N ASP A 448 8.16 2.21 15.05
CA ASP A 448 7.06 1.51 15.71
C ASP A 448 5.74 1.73 14.96
N ALA A 449 5.44 2.93 14.47
CA ALA A 449 4.26 3.22 13.67
C ALA A 449 4.26 2.48 12.31
N VAL A 450 5.43 2.28 11.69
CA VAL A 450 5.56 1.53 10.44
C VAL A 450 5.41 0.03 10.69
N PHE A 451 6.18 -0.53 11.63
CA PHE A 451 6.26 -1.97 11.86
C PHE A 451 5.05 -2.55 12.61
N SER A 452 4.35 -1.76 13.44
CA SER A 452 3.09 -2.18 14.07
C SER A 452 1.98 -2.52 13.07
N ARG A 453 2.06 -2.03 11.83
CA ARG A 453 1.09 -2.33 10.76
C ARG A 453 1.34 -3.68 10.08
N PHE A 454 2.45 -4.35 10.38
CA PHE A 454 2.81 -5.65 9.82
C PHE A 454 2.11 -6.77 10.59
N CYS A 455 2.09 -7.96 10.00
CA CYS A 455 1.65 -9.17 10.70
C CYS A 455 2.78 -9.69 11.61
N VAL A 456 2.42 -10.44 12.65
CA VAL A 456 3.39 -11.24 13.42
C VAL A 456 3.97 -12.32 12.49
N GLY A 457 5.29 -12.56 12.55
CA GLY A 457 5.98 -13.51 11.66
C GLY A 457 6.58 -12.90 10.40
N LYS A 458 6.44 -11.59 10.22
CA LYS A 458 7.21 -10.77 9.27
C LYS A 458 7.74 -9.52 9.94
#